data_AF-A0A0J0UZL7-F1
#
_entry.id   AF-A0A0J0UZL7-F1
#
_cell.length_a   1.000
_cell.length_b   1.000
_cell.length_c   1.000
_cell.angle_alpha   90.00
_cell.angle_beta   90.00
_cell.angle_gamma   90.00
#
_symmetry.space_group_name_H-M   'P 1'
#
loop_
_entity.id
_entity.type
_entity.pdbx_description
1 polymer ?
#
loop_
_entity_poly.entity_id
_entity_poly.type
_entity_poly.pdbx_seq_one_letter_code
_entity_poly.pdbx_strand_id
1 'polypeptide(L)'
;MLKLSSEAAAAHAANRVGGPHQPACHAPFTSMYFDQFGNVLACCINTIHTMGSYPSQSLAEIWSSKRARELRDSLAAGDFSLGCHDCHSSISSGNFNAVNAMFDQQVLDTPPQWVVENPPAADDQRDSWPRMLEFALSTRCNLTCTMCSGSYSSAIRKAEGLDPLPEIYGEEFVHELRPFLEHVTDVRFYGGEPFLAPVNFAILDVLCEVNPSCKVSITTNGTIWNQRVQQIVEVLKPTIVVSIDGFTTEGFESIRVGASRKKVFENLKHFSQVEGCQVSLAVCAMRQNVHEIPDLVRFANSNSLHLGFNVVRYPQDHSLSSATAEELSEAITVWEELLQEQWSLEAPLLSQPGHENLRRIEGILAEARVWLAATADQTSGLEIRSSSASAARDRRRDWLELLSKLAATTYNSDALLTEEAFELELTRVLAEFDQKVAPQNRAGQLAMAIAEFSDRSLVPAELDRFDQLAATLATSAVTPRIRLMTGLPPALIVDGVINMDPKVLALRFDSYFPPERSDP
;
A
#
# COMPACT_ATOMS: atom_id res chain seq x y z
N MET A 1 -10.59 -9.53 18.26
CA MET A 1 -10.31 -8.11 18.56
C MET A 1 -8.80 -7.95 18.58
N LEU A 2 -8.27 -6.99 17.83
CA LEU A 2 -6.84 -6.68 17.76
C LEU A 2 -6.59 -5.43 18.60
N LYS A 3 -6.71 -5.58 19.92
CA LYS A 3 -6.60 -4.48 20.88
C LYS A 3 -5.17 -4.27 21.33
N LEU A 4 -4.75 -3.00 21.37
CA LEU A 4 -3.49 -2.63 22.01
C LEU A 4 -3.50 -2.97 23.50
N SER A 5 -2.37 -3.44 24.01
CA SER A 5 -2.16 -3.53 25.46
C SER A 5 -2.17 -2.12 26.07
N SER A 6 -2.53 -2.01 27.35
CA SER A 6 -2.51 -0.71 28.04
C SER A 6 -1.13 -0.04 27.99
N GLU A 7 -0.05 -0.84 28.03
CA GLU A 7 1.33 -0.38 27.90
C GLU A 7 1.63 0.14 26.49
N ALA A 8 1.30 -0.62 25.45
CA ALA A 8 1.53 -0.23 24.06
C ALA A 8 0.70 1.02 23.69
N ALA A 9 -0.54 1.11 24.18
CA ALA A 9 -1.39 2.28 23.99
C ALA A 9 -0.80 3.53 24.67
N ALA A 10 -0.29 3.40 25.89
CA ALA A 10 0.36 4.51 26.60
C ALA A 10 1.67 4.93 25.93
N ALA A 11 2.48 3.97 25.48
CA ALA A 11 3.74 4.22 24.79
C ALA A 11 3.51 4.92 23.44
N HIS A 12 2.52 4.45 22.66
CA HIS A 12 2.09 5.13 21.43
C HIS A 12 1.67 6.57 21.74
N ALA A 13 0.74 6.75 22.68
CA ALA A 13 0.22 8.06 23.06
C ALA A 13 1.32 9.05 23.51
N ALA A 14 2.36 8.57 24.20
CA ALA A 14 3.51 9.37 24.62
C ALA A 14 4.45 9.78 23.47
N ASN A 15 4.48 9.00 22.39
CA ASN A 15 5.30 9.26 21.20
C ASN A 15 4.53 9.99 20.08
N ARG A 16 3.26 10.37 20.31
CA ARG A 16 2.48 11.19 19.38
C ARG A 16 2.80 12.67 19.52
N VAL A 17 2.86 13.37 18.39
CA VAL A 17 2.95 14.83 18.34
C VAL A 17 1.60 15.40 18.79
N GLY A 18 1.62 16.31 19.78
CA GLY A 18 0.41 16.87 20.39
C GLY A 18 -0.02 16.22 21.71
N GLY A 19 0.58 15.09 22.12
CA GLY A 19 0.35 14.47 23.42
C GLY A 19 -0.60 13.26 23.41
N PRO A 20 -0.91 12.68 24.59
CA PRO A 20 -1.60 11.41 24.71
C PRO A 20 -3.12 11.55 24.49
N HIS A 21 -3.53 11.72 23.25
CA HIS A 21 -4.94 11.83 22.88
C HIS A 21 -5.49 10.48 22.41
N GLN A 22 -6.68 10.14 22.91
CA GLN A 22 -7.57 9.15 22.30
C GLN A 22 -8.43 9.86 21.25
N PRO A 23 -8.81 9.19 20.15
CA PRO A 23 -8.50 7.81 19.79
C PRO A 23 -7.07 7.63 19.26
N ALA A 24 -6.55 6.39 19.28
CA ALA A 24 -5.17 6.07 18.88
C ALA A 24 -4.83 6.40 17.40
N CYS A 25 -5.85 6.59 16.56
CA CYS A 25 -5.76 7.03 15.17
C CYS A 25 -6.90 8.03 14.88
N HIS A 26 -6.59 9.14 14.20
CA HIS A 26 -7.58 10.20 13.91
C HIS A 26 -8.15 10.09 12.49
N ALA A 27 -7.48 9.40 11.56
CA ALA A 27 -7.90 9.23 10.16
C ALA A 27 -9.41 9.03 9.96
N PRO A 28 -10.08 8.02 10.56
CA PRO A 28 -11.50 7.79 10.28
C PRO A 28 -12.42 8.94 10.71
N PHE A 29 -11.95 9.86 11.55
CA PHE A 29 -12.69 11.04 12.01
C PHE A 29 -12.38 12.30 11.20
N THR A 30 -11.26 12.33 10.48
CA THR A 30 -10.75 13.57 9.87
C THR A 30 -10.42 13.47 8.39
N SER A 31 -10.29 12.27 7.81
CA SER A 31 -9.79 12.10 6.45
C SER A 31 -10.67 11.20 5.57
N MET A 32 -10.68 11.52 4.27
CA MET A 32 -11.20 10.65 3.21
C MET A 32 -10.13 10.49 2.14
N TYR A 33 -9.75 9.23 1.88
CA TYR A 33 -8.85 8.84 0.81
C TYR A 33 -9.64 8.21 -0.34
N PHE A 34 -9.45 8.73 -1.54
CA PHE A 34 -10.12 8.28 -2.76
C PHE A 34 -9.13 7.56 -3.67
N ASP A 35 -9.37 6.29 -3.98
CA ASP A 35 -8.54 5.51 -4.90
C ASP A 35 -9.05 5.58 -6.35
N GLN A 36 -8.27 5.08 -7.30
CA GLN A 36 -8.61 5.09 -8.72
C GLN A 36 -9.75 4.12 -9.10
N PHE A 37 -10.23 3.32 -8.16
CA PHE A 37 -11.25 2.29 -8.36
C PHE A 37 -12.62 2.70 -7.80
N GLY A 38 -12.74 3.93 -7.29
CA GLY A 38 -14.00 4.43 -6.73
C GLY A 38 -14.13 4.16 -5.24
N ASN A 39 -13.18 3.49 -4.59
CA ASN A 39 -13.25 3.23 -3.15
C ASN A 39 -12.86 4.48 -2.37
N VAL A 40 -13.55 4.65 -1.24
CA VAL A 40 -13.28 5.72 -0.29
C VAL A 40 -12.92 5.10 1.06
N LEU A 41 -11.72 5.41 1.54
CA LEU A 41 -11.11 4.82 2.73
C LEU A 41 -10.75 5.91 3.74
N ALA A 42 -10.47 5.53 4.99
CA ALA A 42 -10.03 6.49 6.00
C ALA A 42 -8.59 6.96 5.77
N CYS A 43 -7.71 6.07 5.28
CA CYS A 43 -6.31 6.37 4.95
C CYS A 43 -5.81 5.41 3.86
N CYS A 44 -4.65 5.71 3.28
CA CYS A 44 -4.03 4.92 2.21
C CYS A 44 -3.52 3.53 2.63
N ILE A 45 -3.43 3.24 3.94
CA ILE A 45 -2.90 1.98 4.48
C ILE A 45 -4.02 0.97 4.72
N ASN A 46 -5.16 1.42 5.22
CA ASN A 46 -6.29 0.54 5.49
C ASN A 46 -7.04 0.25 4.18
N THR A 47 -6.51 -0.67 3.39
CA THR A 47 -7.13 -1.11 2.12
C THR A 47 -8.18 -2.20 2.31
N ILE A 48 -8.44 -2.63 3.54
CA ILE A 48 -9.36 -3.74 3.85
C ILE A 48 -10.74 -3.19 4.22
N HIS A 49 -10.80 -2.13 5.02
CA HIS A 49 -12.07 -1.57 5.50
C HIS A 49 -12.44 -0.28 4.76
N THR A 50 -12.99 -0.44 3.56
CA THR A 50 -13.56 0.65 2.76
C THR A 50 -14.75 1.31 3.49
N MET A 51 -14.85 2.64 3.51
CA MET A 51 -15.97 3.38 4.10
C MET A 51 -17.19 3.46 3.17
N GLY A 52 -16.95 3.45 1.86
CA GLY A 52 -17.98 3.41 0.82
C GLY A 52 -17.36 3.53 -0.56
N SER A 53 -18.19 3.58 -1.59
CA SER A 53 -17.72 3.67 -2.98
C SER A 53 -18.48 4.75 -3.76
N TYR A 54 -17.76 5.47 -4.59
CA TYR A 54 -18.30 6.42 -5.56
C TYR A 54 -18.24 5.78 -6.96
N PRO A 55 -19.26 5.94 -7.82
CA PRO A 55 -20.44 6.81 -7.70
C PRO A 55 -21.68 6.11 -7.10
N SER A 56 -21.54 4.90 -6.54
CA SER A 56 -22.69 4.17 -5.99
C SER A 56 -23.31 4.85 -4.76
N GLN A 57 -22.55 5.72 -4.09
CA GLN A 57 -22.97 6.52 -2.96
C GLN A 57 -22.46 7.97 -3.13
N SER A 58 -23.24 8.93 -2.62
CA SER A 58 -22.78 10.30 -2.47
C SER A 58 -21.66 10.40 -1.42
N LEU A 59 -20.77 11.37 -1.55
CA LEU A 59 -19.68 11.68 -0.62
C LEU A 59 -20.19 11.88 0.81
N ALA A 60 -21.34 12.53 0.96
CA ALA A 60 -21.98 12.73 2.26
C ALA A 60 -22.50 11.42 2.87
N GLU A 61 -23.09 10.53 2.05
CA GLU A 61 -23.52 9.20 2.47
C GLU A 61 -22.32 8.31 2.85
N ILE A 62 -21.22 8.40 2.11
CA ILE A 62 -19.98 7.67 2.40
C ILE A 62 -19.39 8.13 3.74
N TRP A 63 -19.26 9.44 3.95
CA TRP A 63 -18.70 10.00 5.17
C TRP A 63 -19.50 9.65 6.44
N SER A 64 -20.82 9.58 6.28
CA SER A 64 -21.77 9.20 7.33
C SER A 64 -22.21 7.74 7.24
N SER A 65 -21.47 6.88 6.53
CA SER A 65 -21.90 5.50 6.31
C SER A 65 -21.83 4.67 7.58
N LYS A 66 -22.54 3.53 7.59
CA LYS A 66 -22.43 2.54 8.67
C LYS A 66 -21.00 2.03 8.80
N ARG A 67 -20.32 1.78 7.67
CA ARG A 67 -18.95 1.27 7.64
C ARG A 67 -17.94 2.29 8.18
N ALA A 68 -18.13 3.58 7.90
CA ALA A 68 -17.34 4.65 8.49
C ALA A 68 -17.51 4.69 10.02
N ARG A 69 -18.74 4.58 10.52
CA ARG A 69 -19.03 4.51 11.97
C ARG A 69 -18.38 3.29 12.63
N GLU A 70 -18.47 2.11 12.03
CA GLU A 70 -17.85 0.90 12.55
C GLU A 70 -16.32 1.07 12.73
N LEU A 71 -15.64 1.71 11.78
CA LEU A 71 -14.21 1.98 11.90
C LEU A 71 -13.89 3.00 13.00
N ARG A 72 -14.68 4.07 13.09
CA ARG A 72 -14.58 5.08 14.16
C ARG A 72 -14.73 4.44 15.54
N ASP A 73 -15.77 3.64 15.75
CA ASP A 73 -16.04 2.96 17.02
C ASP A 73 -14.93 1.97 17.39
N SER A 74 -14.43 1.21 16.40
CA SER A 74 -13.35 0.24 16.61
C SER A 74 -12.06 0.92 17.06
N LEU A 75 -11.63 1.98 16.37
CA LEU A 75 -10.40 2.71 16.71
C LEU A 75 -10.54 3.58 17.96
N ALA A 76 -11.74 4.08 18.28
CA ALA A 76 -12.03 4.70 19.57
C ALA A 76 -11.89 3.74 20.75
N ALA A 77 -12.19 2.46 20.53
CA ALA A 77 -11.97 1.40 21.51
C ALA A 77 -10.53 0.84 21.52
N GLY A 78 -9.62 1.41 20.72
CA GLY A 78 -8.24 0.93 20.55
C GLY A 78 -8.14 -0.44 19.85
N ASP A 79 -9.16 -0.85 19.10
CA ASP A 79 -9.20 -2.07 18.31
C ASP A 79 -8.82 -1.77 16.85
N PHE A 80 -7.79 -2.46 16.36
CA PHE A 80 -7.20 -2.25 15.03
C PHE A 80 -7.63 -3.36 14.05
N SER A 81 -8.60 -4.20 14.41
CA SER A 81 -8.99 -5.39 13.63
C SER A 81 -9.64 -5.07 12.29
N LEU A 82 -10.21 -3.87 12.11
CA LEU A 82 -10.82 -3.43 10.85
C LEU A 82 -9.78 -2.89 9.86
N GLY A 83 -8.76 -3.69 9.55
CA GLY A 83 -7.78 -3.39 8.50
C GLY A 83 -6.58 -2.52 8.93
N CYS A 84 -6.37 -2.31 10.23
CA CYS A 84 -5.29 -1.47 10.76
C CYS A 84 -4.12 -2.28 11.35
N HIS A 85 -3.94 -3.53 10.92
CA HIS A 85 -2.97 -4.50 11.45
C HIS A 85 -1.52 -3.99 11.42
N ASP A 86 -1.10 -3.32 10.35
CA ASP A 86 0.27 -2.81 10.21
C ASP A 86 0.59 -1.74 11.26
N CYS A 87 -0.37 -0.85 11.54
CA CYS A 87 -0.23 0.14 12.60
C CYS A 87 -0.21 -0.53 13.97
N HIS A 88 -1.06 -1.52 14.21
CA HIS A 88 -1.04 -2.28 15.46
C HIS A 88 0.31 -2.99 15.70
N SER A 89 0.85 -3.65 14.67
CA SER A 89 2.14 -4.34 14.74
C SER A 89 3.27 -3.36 15.04
N SER A 90 3.30 -2.22 14.33
CA SER A 90 4.30 -1.18 14.53
C SER A 90 4.23 -0.58 15.93
N ILE A 91 3.03 -0.29 16.45
CA ILE A 91 2.82 0.19 17.81
C ILE A 91 3.27 -0.85 18.85
N SER A 92 2.86 -2.10 18.66
CA SER A 92 3.12 -3.18 19.62
C SER A 92 4.61 -3.54 19.72
N SER A 93 5.35 -3.32 18.64
CA SER A 93 6.81 -3.52 18.58
C SER A 93 7.62 -2.28 18.99
N GLY A 94 6.95 -1.19 19.37
CA GLY A 94 7.62 0.08 19.72
C GLY A 94 8.21 0.83 18.53
N ASN A 95 7.90 0.41 17.30
CA ASN A 95 8.33 1.08 16.07
C ASN A 95 7.36 2.22 15.72
N PHE A 96 7.33 3.26 16.57
CA PHE A 96 6.39 4.37 16.40
C PHE A 96 6.65 5.15 15.10
N ASN A 97 7.89 5.24 14.64
CA ASN A 97 8.24 5.95 13.39
C ASN A 97 7.60 5.33 12.13
N ALA A 98 7.25 4.04 12.16
CA ALA A 98 6.56 3.35 11.06
C ALA A 98 5.02 3.40 11.17
N VAL A 99 4.48 4.05 12.20
CA VAL A 99 3.03 4.11 12.43
C VAL A 99 2.40 5.18 11.56
N ASN A 100 1.67 4.77 10.53
CA ASN A 100 1.01 5.71 9.63
C ASN A 100 -0.10 6.54 10.28
N ALA A 101 -0.66 6.10 11.42
CA ALA A 101 -1.56 6.90 12.26
C ALA A 101 -0.89 8.17 12.86
N MET A 102 0.40 8.38 12.59
CA MET A 102 1.11 9.63 12.88
C MET A 102 0.97 10.69 11.77
N PHE A 103 0.68 10.31 10.52
CA PHE A 103 0.55 11.27 9.40
C PHE A 103 -0.72 12.14 9.50
N ASP A 104 -1.75 11.68 10.23
CA ASP A 104 -2.95 12.47 10.54
C ASP A 104 -2.69 13.65 11.49
N GLN A 105 -1.51 13.70 12.12
CA GLN A 105 -1.19 14.67 13.18
C GLN A 105 -0.69 16.02 12.63
N GLN A 106 -0.22 16.07 11.37
CA GLN A 106 0.21 17.35 10.75
C GLN A 106 -0.95 18.30 10.40
N VAL A 107 -2.19 17.81 10.46
CA VAL A 107 -3.41 18.60 10.21
C VAL A 107 -3.87 19.36 11.47
N LEU A 108 -3.34 19.00 12.64
CA LEU A 108 -3.92 19.38 13.92
C LEU A 108 -2.80 19.77 14.90
N ASP A 109 -2.46 21.07 14.96
CA ASP A 109 -1.63 21.62 16.05
C ASP A 109 -2.24 21.31 17.44
N THR A 110 -3.54 20.99 17.46
CA THR A 110 -4.27 20.35 18.56
C THR A 110 -5.38 19.53 17.92
N PRO A 111 -5.56 18.22 18.25
CA PRO A 111 -6.73 17.50 17.76
C PRO A 111 -8.00 18.26 18.16
N PRO A 112 -9.03 18.36 17.29
CA PRO A 112 -10.21 19.11 17.63
C PRO A 112 -10.74 18.59 18.96
N GLN A 113 -11.07 19.48 19.88
CA GLN A 113 -11.49 19.11 21.23
C GLN A 113 -12.64 18.08 21.21
N TRP A 114 -13.49 18.09 20.17
CA TRP A 114 -14.53 17.08 19.94
C TRP A 114 -13.99 15.67 19.62
N VAL A 115 -12.85 15.52 18.92
CA VAL A 115 -12.22 14.21 18.68
C VAL A 115 -11.76 13.57 20.00
N VAL A 116 -11.37 14.40 20.98
CA VAL A 116 -10.81 13.96 22.27
C VAL A 116 -11.88 13.82 23.36
N GLU A 117 -12.91 14.69 23.36
CA GLU A 117 -13.88 14.78 24.46
C GLU A 117 -15.27 14.21 24.12
N ASN A 118 -15.67 14.17 22.85
CA ASN A 118 -16.99 13.69 22.42
C ASN A 118 -16.93 13.19 20.95
N PRO A 119 -16.48 11.95 20.67
CA PRO A 119 -16.60 11.39 19.33
C PRO A 119 -18.08 11.49 18.92
N PRO A 120 -18.39 12.04 17.72
CA PRO A 120 -19.77 12.40 17.38
C PRO A 120 -20.66 11.18 17.54
N ALA A 121 -21.71 11.33 18.36
CA ALA A 121 -22.79 10.36 18.42
C ALA A 121 -23.39 10.20 17.02
N ALA A 122 -24.00 9.04 16.76
CA ALA A 122 -24.50 8.64 15.44
C ALA A 122 -25.50 9.62 14.79
N ASP A 123 -25.96 10.64 15.51
CA ASP A 123 -26.93 11.66 15.14
C ASP A 123 -26.41 13.12 15.18
N ASP A 124 -25.17 13.40 15.60
CA ASP A 124 -24.67 14.77 15.67
C ASP A 124 -24.05 15.25 14.34
N GLN A 125 -24.89 15.89 13.51
CA GLN A 125 -24.50 16.49 12.23
C GLN A 125 -23.95 17.93 12.35
N ARG A 126 -23.69 18.43 13.56
CA ARG A 126 -23.14 19.77 13.73
C ARG A 126 -21.62 19.71 13.59
N ASP A 127 -21.09 20.19 12.45
CA ASP A 127 -19.69 20.57 12.22
C ASP A 127 -18.64 19.52 11.75
N SER A 128 -19.02 18.28 11.38
CA SER A 128 -18.04 17.21 11.08
C SER A 128 -17.62 17.06 9.61
N TRP A 129 -17.21 18.13 8.92
CA TRP A 129 -16.57 17.98 7.61
C TRP A 129 -15.19 17.31 7.75
N PRO A 130 -14.77 16.43 6.82
CA PRO A 130 -13.40 15.93 6.81
C PRO A 130 -12.43 17.11 6.68
N ARG A 131 -11.36 17.06 7.48
CA ARG A 131 -10.30 18.07 7.53
C ARG A 131 -9.18 17.80 6.53
N MET A 132 -9.07 16.54 6.09
CA MET A 132 -8.13 16.11 5.07
C MET A 132 -8.86 15.37 3.95
N LEU A 133 -8.48 15.66 2.71
CA LEU A 133 -8.90 14.89 1.53
C LEU A 133 -7.65 14.42 0.78
N GLU A 134 -7.63 13.15 0.42
CA GLU A 134 -6.50 12.52 -0.27
C GLU A 134 -6.97 11.89 -1.58
N PHE A 135 -6.30 12.20 -2.68
CA PHE A 135 -6.77 11.92 -4.03
C PHE A 135 -5.75 11.10 -4.82
N ALA A 136 -6.05 9.81 -5.04
CA ALA A 136 -5.41 8.94 -6.02
C ALA A 136 -6.38 8.60 -7.17
N LEU A 137 -7.07 9.63 -7.68
CA LEU A 137 -8.27 9.51 -8.53
C LEU A 137 -8.03 8.95 -9.94
N SER A 138 -6.79 8.95 -10.41
CA SER A 138 -6.48 8.61 -11.81
C SER A 138 -5.18 7.84 -11.93
N THR A 139 -5.15 6.92 -12.89
CA THR A 139 -3.94 6.21 -13.32
C THR A 139 -3.25 6.88 -14.50
N ARG A 140 -3.78 7.99 -15.03
CA ARG A 140 -3.15 8.73 -16.14
C ARG A 140 -1.74 9.12 -15.75
N CYS A 141 -0.75 8.49 -16.39
CA CYS A 141 0.66 8.70 -16.14
C CYS A 141 1.44 8.50 -17.44
N ASN A 142 2.53 9.24 -17.58
CA ASN A 142 3.42 9.22 -18.74
C ASN A 142 4.68 8.37 -18.54
N LEU A 143 4.82 7.69 -17.39
CA LEU A 143 6.00 6.92 -17.04
C LEU A 143 5.70 5.42 -16.86
N THR A 144 6.72 4.60 -17.11
CA THR A 144 6.69 3.15 -16.87
C THR A 144 7.70 2.75 -15.80
N CYS A 145 7.62 3.38 -14.63
CA CYS A 145 8.55 3.15 -13.53
C CYS A 145 8.61 1.67 -13.14
N THR A 146 9.81 1.14 -12.89
CA THR A 146 10.03 -0.31 -12.75
C THR A 146 9.38 -0.94 -11.53
N MET A 147 9.15 -0.15 -10.47
CA MET A 147 8.44 -0.60 -9.26
C MET A 147 6.92 -0.43 -9.31
N CYS A 148 6.40 0.23 -10.35
CA CYS A 148 4.98 0.55 -10.50
C CYS A 148 4.25 -0.56 -11.30
N SER A 149 2.93 -0.44 -11.45
CA SER A 149 2.12 -1.42 -12.19
C SER A 149 1.05 -0.73 -13.04
N GLY A 150 0.44 -1.48 -13.97
CA GLY A 150 -0.68 -0.99 -14.78
C GLY A 150 -1.90 -0.55 -13.97
N SER A 151 -1.99 -0.94 -12.70
CA SER A 151 -3.04 -0.46 -11.79
C SER A 151 -2.84 0.99 -11.35
N TYR A 152 -1.64 1.56 -11.50
CA TYR A 152 -1.30 2.92 -11.07
C TYR A 152 -0.74 3.80 -12.20
N SER A 153 -0.33 3.22 -13.33
CA SER A 153 0.12 3.95 -14.51
C SER A 153 -0.53 3.44 -15.80
N SER A 154 -1.21 4.34 -16.51
CA SER A 154 -1.79 4.09 -17.83
C SER A 154 -0.74 3.74 -18.88
N ALA A 155 0.48 4.28 -18.76
CA ALA A 155 1.58 3.94 -19.67
C ALA A 155 2.04 2.49 -19.47
N ILE A 156 2.13 2.03 -18.22
CA ILE A 156 2.46 0.63 -17.91
C ILE A 156 1.35 -0.28 -18.39
N ARG A 157 0.10 0.06 -18.07
CA ARG A 157 -1.07 -0.72 -18.45
C ARG A 157 -1.17 -0.93 -19.96
N LYS A 158 -0.88 0.12 -20.73
CA LYS A 158 -0.80 0.04 -22.18
C LYS A 158 0.34 -0.87 -22.65
N ALA A 159 1.50 -0.81 -22.01
CA ALA A 159 2.64 -1.68 -22.31
C ALA A 159 2.34 -3.16 -21.98
N GLU A 160 1.54 -3.41 -20.95
CA GLU A 160 1.02 -4.73 -20.59
C GLU A 160 -0.07 -5.24 -21.56
N GLY A 161 -0.54 -4.41 -22.50
CA GLY A 161 -1.60 -4.76 -23.45
C GLY A 161 -2.99 -4.87 -22.83
N LEU A 162 -3.22 -4.23 -21.68
CA LEU A 162 -4.49 -4.23 -20.96
C LEU A 162 -5.36 -3.03 -21.36
N ASP A 163 -6.68 -3.22 -21.35
CA ASP A 163 -7.65 -2.15 -21.60
C ASP A 163 -7.56 -1.04 -20.56
N PRO A 164 -7.68 0.25 -20.91
CA PRO A 164 -7.65 1.35 -19.96
C PRO A 164 -8.61 1.15 -18.78
N LEU A 165 -8.21 1.58 -17.58
CA LEU A 165 -9.13 1.61 -16.44
C LEU A 165 -10.20 2.69 -16.65
N PRO A 166 -11.44 2.48 -16.14
CA PRO A 166 -12.49 3.47 -16.24
C PRO A 166 -12.12 4.74 -15.48
N GLU A 167 -12.49 5.90 -16.04
CA GLU A 167 -12.39 7.19 -15.35
C GLU A 167 -13.67 7.42 -14.55
N ILE A 168 -13.58 7.14 -13.25
CA ILE A 168 -14.72 7.13 -12.34
C ILE A 168 -15.12 8.55 -11.92
N TYR A 169 -14.13 9.44 -11.79
CA TYR A 169 -14.32 10.79 -11.23
C TYR A 169 -14.43 11.84 -12.33
N GLY A 170 -15.65 12.32 -12.56
CA GLY A 170 -15.99 13.33 -13.57
C GLY A 170 -16.45 14.67 -12.98
N GLU A 171 -17.16 15.45 -13.79
CA GLU A 171 -17.69 16.77 -13.39
C GLU A 171 -18.66 16.68 -12.21
N GLU A 172 -19.51 15.63 -12.16
CA GLU A 172 -20.45 15.42 -11.06
C GLU A 172 -19.73 15.21 -9.72
N PHE A 173 -18.61 14.47 -9.72
CA PHE A 173 -17.78 14.29 -8.52
C PHE A 173 -17.25 15.64 -8.02
N VAL A 174 -16.71 16.48 -8.91
CA VAL A 174 -16.17 17.79 -8.53
C VAL A 174 -17.27 18.72 -8.00
N HIS A 175 -18.45 18.68 -8.62
CA HIS A 175 -19.61 19.43 -8.14
C HIS A 175 -20.02 19.00 -6.71
N GLU A 176 -20.07 17.69 -6.47
CA GLU A 176 -20.39 17.13 -5.16
C GLU A 176 -19.30 17.38 -4.10
N LEU A 177 -18.05 17.43 -4.52
CA LEU A 177 -16.89 17.68 -3.67
C LEU A 177 -16.78 19.15 -3.25
N ARG A 178 -17.34 20.10 -4.02
CA ARG A 178 -17.18 21.55 -3.78
C ARG A 178 -17.49 21.98 -2.34
N PRO A 179 -18.60 21.55 -1.68
CA PRO A 179 -18.85 21.87 -0.27
C PRO A 179 -17.75 21.35 0.68
N PHE A 180 -17.15 20.19 0.39
CA PHE A 180 -16.05 19.65 1.19
C PHE A 180 -14.79 20.53 1.06
N LEU A 181 -14.50 21.03 -0.16
CA LEU A 181 -13.35 21.88 -0.43
C LEU A 181 -13.43 23.25 0.27
N GLU A 182 -14.63 23.74 0.57
CA GLU A 182 -14.85 24.97 1.35
C GLU A 182 -14.45 24.82 2.83
N HIS A 183 -14.35 23.59 3.35
CA HIS A 183 -14.11 23.31 4.78
C HIS A 183 -12.81 22.55 5.07
N VAL A 184 -12.23 21.91 4.07
CA VAL A 184 -11.00 21.11 4.21
C VAL A 184 -9.80 22.00 4.56
N THR A 185 -8.88 21.47 5.35
CA THR A 185 -7.63 22.16 5.72
C THR A 185 -6.38 21.61 5.06
N ASP A 186 -6.42 20.36 4.62
CA ASP A 186 -5.30 19.66 3.99
C ASP A 186 -5.81 18.85 2.79
N VAL A 187 -5.28 19.08 1.60
CA VAL A 187 -5.61 18.31 0.40
C VAL A 187 -4.34 17.74 -0.20
N ARG A 188 -4.35 16.43 -0.49
CA ARG A 188 -3.18 15.73 -1.02
C ARG A 188 -3.49 15.02 -2.32
N PHE A 189 -2.63 15.19 -3.31
CA PHE A 189 -2.73 14.53 -4.61
C PHE A 189 -1.63 13.49 -4.79
N TYR A 190 -2.05 12.29 -5.18
CA TYR A 190 -1.26 11.09 -5.47
C TYR A 190 -1.78 10.41 -6.75
N GLY A 191 -1.43 9.13 -6.94
CA GLY A 191 -1.87 8.32 -8.07
C GLY A 191 -0.92 8.45 -9.25
N GLY A 192 -1.44 8.37 -10.49
CA GLY A 192 -0.66 8.39 -11.73
C GLY A 192 0.32 9.55 -11.85
N GLU A 193 -0.02 10.58 -12.61
CA GLU A 193 0.71 11.87 -12.58
C GLU A 193 -0.33 12.97 -12.36
N PRO A 194 -0.33 13.63 -11.19
CA PRO A 194 -1.38 14.59 -10.87
C PRO A 194 -1.56 15.71 -11.91
N PHE A 195 -0.47 16.16 -12.53
CA PHE A 195 -0.51 17.20 -13.57
C PHE A 195 -0.86 16.68 -14.98
N LEU A 196 -1.34 15.43 -15.11
CA LEU A 196 -1.94 14.88 -16.33
C LEU A 196 -3.44 14.56 -16.18
N ALA A 197 -3.97 14.51 -14.96
CA ALA A 197 -5.34 14.13 -14.69
C ALA A 197 -6.29 15.36 -14.74
N PRO A 198 -7.28 15.40 -15.65
CA PRO A 198 -8.21 16.54 -15.75
C PRO A 198 -9.01 16.79 -14.46
N VAL A 199 -9.44 15.72 -13.78
CA VAL A 199 -10.17 15.82 -12.51
C VAL A 199 -9.35 16.52 -11.42
N ASN A 200 -8.03 16.26 -11.36
CA ASN A 200 -7.17 16.93 -10.37
C ASN A 200 -7.07 18.43 -10.65
N PHE A 201 -6.95 18.83 -11.92
CA PHE A 201 -6.99 20.25 -12.27
C PHE A 201 -8.33 20.90 -11.91
N ALA A 202 -9.45 20.23 -12.14
CA ALA A 202 -10.77 20.75 -11.77
C ALA A 202 -10.90 20.97 -10.25
N ILE A 203 -10.38 20.05 -9.43
CA ILE A 203 -10.36 20.21 -7.96
C ILE A 203 -9.43 21.37 -7.55
N LEU A 204 -8.24 21.46 -8.14
CA LEU A 204 -7.29 22.55 -7.88
C LEU A 204 -7.86 23.92 -8.26
N ASP A 205 -8.59 24.00 -9.38
CA ASP A 205 -9.27 25.21 -9.82
C ASP A 205 -10.35 25.64 -8.79
N VAL A 206 -11.14 24.68 -8.28
CA VAL A 206 -12.12 24.97 -7.21
C VAL A 206 -11.43 25.42 -5.93
N LEU A 207 -10.33 24.78 -5.52
CA LEU A 207 -9.57 25.20 -4.34
C LEU A 207 -9.04 26.64 -4.47
N CYS A 208 -8.53 27.01 -5.66
CA CYS A 208 -8.11 28.39 -5.93
C CYS A 208 -9.25 29.40 -5.77
N GLU A 209 -10.47 29.01 -6.14
CA GLU A 209 -11.67 29.84 -6.04
C GLU A 209 -12.18 29.97 -4.59
N VAL A 210 -12.35 28.84 -3.90
CA VAL A 210 -13.14 28.80 -2.65
C VAL A 210 -12.30 28.71 -1.38
N ASN A 211 -11.07 28.18 -1.47
CA ASN A 211 -10.21 27.95 -0.31
C ASN A 211 -8.71 28.03 -0.66
N PRO A 212 -8.22 29.20 -1.12
CA PRO A 212 -6.82 29.36 -1.54
C PRO A 212 -5.82 29.27 -0.38
N SER A 213 -6.28 29.29 0.87
CA SER A 213 -5.46 29.10 2.07
C SER A 213 -5.32 27.64 2.50
N CYS A 214 -5.98 26.71 1.82
CA CYS A 214 -5.87 25.28 2.12
C CYS A 214 -4.42 24.81 2.00
N LYS A 215 -3.96 23.94 2.92
CA LYS A 215 -2.66 23.28 2.75
C LYS A 215 -2.79 22.27 1.62
N VAL A 216 -2.03 22.44 0.55
CA VAL A 216 -2.06 21.53 -0.60
C VAL A 216 -0.72 20.83 -0.74
N SER A 217 -0.76 19.50 -0.83
CA SER A 217 0.41 18.67 -1.13
C SER A 217 0.21 17.93 -2.45
N ILE A 218 1.21 17.96 -3.34
CA ILE A 218 1.14 17.30 -4.64
C ILE A 218 2.37 16.42 -4.82
N THR A 219 2.17 15.11 -4.89
CA THR A 219 3.23 14.15 -5.22
C THR A 219 3.29 13.93 -6.72
N THR A 220 4.35 14.40 -7.37
CA THR A 220 4.52 14.37 -8.83
C THR A 220 5.78 13.61 -9.22
N ASN A 221 5.78 13.03 -10.43
CA ASN A 221 6.99 12.50 -11.05
C ASN A 221 7.89 13.62 -11.64
N GLY A 222 7.45 14.87 -11.58
CA GLY A 222 8.23 16.06 -11.93
C GLY A 222 8.39 16.31 -13.42
N THR A 223 7.74 15.55 -14.30
CA THR A 223 7.92 15.68 -15.77
C THR A 223 7.12 16.82 -16.40
N ILE A 224 6.16 17.39 -15.67
CA ILE A 224 5.22 18.40 -16.14
C ILE A 224 5.47 19.75 -15.44
N TRP A 225 5.81 20.75 -16.25
CA TRP A 225 5.77 22.17 -15.89
C TRP A 225 5.23 22.93 -17.09
N ASN A 226 4.20 23.74 -16.89
CA ASN A 226 3.58 24.58 -17.92
C ASN A 226 2.86 25.76 -17.27
N GLN A 227 2.31 26.66 -18.09
CA GLN A 227 1.63 27.86 -17.61
C GLN A 227 0.47 27.57 -16.64
N ARG A 228 -0.30 26.49 -16.85
CA ARG A 228 -1.41 26.13 -15.97
C ARG A 228 -0.91 25.66 -14.60
N VAL A 229 0.12 24.82 -14.58
CA VAL A 229 0.76 24.38 -13.33
C VAL A 229 1.31 25.59 -12.58
N GLN A 230 2.00 26.50 -13.28
CA GLN A 230 2.53 27.72 -12.67
C GLN A 230 1.43 28.55 -12.00
N GLN A 231 0.31 28.80 -12.70
CA GLN A 231 -0.82 29.57 -12.15
C GLN A 231 -1.37 28.96 -10.86
N ILE A 232 -1.55 27.63 -10.82
CA ILE A 232 -2.06 26.93 -9.64
C ILE A 232 -1.07 27.00 -8.48
N VAL A 233 0.22 26.76 -8.74
CA VAL A 233 1.26 26.78 -7.71
C VAL A 233 1.46 28.18 -7.14
N GLU A 234 1.34 29.23 -7.96
CA GLU A 234 1.42 30.63 -7.51
C GLU A 234 0.25 31.04 -6.58
N VAL A 235 -0.94 30.47 -6.81
CA VAL A 235 -2.14 30.74 -6.00
C VAL A 235 -2.14 29.91 -4.71
N LEU A 236 -2.02 28.59 -4.82
CA LEU A 236 -2.17 27.66 -3.71
C LEU A 236 -0.90 27.50 -2.88
N LYS A 237 0.26 27.88 -3.42
CA LYS A 237 1.58 27.76 -2.77
C LYS A 237 1.79 26.36 -2.13
N PRO A 238 1.61 25.27 -2.90
CA PRO A 238 1.59 23.93 -2.36
C PRO A 238 2.96 23.48 -1.86
N THR A 239 2.97 22.40 -1.09
CA THR A 239 4.13 21.52 -0.95
C THR A 239 4.19 20.57 -2.14
N ILE A 240 5.22 20.70 -2.97
CA ILE A 240 5.49 19.81 -4.10
C ILE A 240 6.45 18.72 -3.64
N VAL A 241 6.01 17.47 -3.72
CA VAL A 241 6.83 16.30 -3.42
C VAL A 241 7.24 15.66 -4.75
N VAL A 242 8.50 15.83 -5.13
CA VAL A 242 9.02 15.30 -6.41
C VAL A 242 9.62 13.92 -6.17
N SER A 243 9.13 12.94 -6.94
CA SER A 243 9.62 11.57 -6.87
C SER A 243 10.93 11.41 -7.64
N ILE A 244 12.03 11.11 -6.95
CA ILE A 244 13.38 10.96 -7.54
C ILE A 244 14.04 9.69 -6.97
N ASP A 245 14.12 8.63 -7.78
CA ASP A 245 14.66 7.34 -7.34
C ASP A 245 16.08 7.04 -7.84
N GLY A 246 16.76 8.05 -8.40
CA GLY A 246 18.15 7.97 -8.84
C GLY A 246 18.73 9.37 -8.97
N PHE A 247 20.01 9.51 -8.66
CA PHE A 247 20.76 10.75 -8.78
C PHE A 247 21.52 10.87 -10.09
N THR A 248 22.05 9.76 -10.63
CA THR A 248 22.71 9.75 -11.94
C THR A 248 21.67 9.74 -13.05
N THR A 249 22.04 10.15 -14.27
CA THR A 249 21.12 10.05 -15.43
C THR A 249 20.74 8.59 -15.67
N GLU A 250 21.70 7.67 -15.61
CA GLU A 250 21.47 6.25 -15.83
C GLU A 250 20.58 5.63 -14.73
N GLY A 251 20.91 5.85 -13.46
CA GLY A 251 20.11 5.35 -12.33
C GLY A 251 18.69 5.90 -12.34
N PHE A 252 18.53 7.21 -12.56
CA PHE A 252 17.20 7.83 -12.60
C PHE A 252 16.37 7.33 -13.79
N GLU A 253 16.91 7.37 -15.02
CA GLU A 253 16.13 7.08 -16.23
C GLU A 253 15.90 5.57 -16.44
N SER A 254 16.75 4.71 -15.87
CA SER A 254 16.51 3.26 -15.84
C SER A 254 15.38 2.86 -14.89
N ILE A 255 15.20 3.59 -13.79
CA ILE A 255 14.13 3.34 -12.82
C ILE A 255 12.83 4.06 -13.21
N ARG A 256 12.89 5.37 -13.48
CA ARG A 256 11.77 6.22 -13.88
C ARG A 256 11.64 6.25 -15.40
N VAL A 257 11.44 5.08 -16.00
CA VAL A 257 11.43 4.90 -17.46
C VAL A 257 10.43 5.83 -18.15
N GLY A 258 10.93 6.56 -19.16
CA GLY A 258 10.19 7.59 -19.89
C GLY A 258 10.40 9.02 -19.37
N ALA A 259 11.06 9.18 -18.22
CA ALA A 259 11.44 10.49 -17.71
C ALA A 259 12.81 10.91 -18.26
N SER A 260 13.05 12.22 -18.31
CA SER A 260 14.40 12.76 -18.50
C SER A 260 14.85 13.42 -17.21
N ARG A 261 15.97 12.96 -16.65
CA ARG A 261 16.53 13.51 -15.41
C ARG A 261 16.74 15.01 -15.55
N LYS A 262 17.34 15.44 -16.66
CA LYS A 262 17.58 16.86 -16.94
C LYS A 262 16.30 17.68 -16.83
N LYS A 263 15.24 17.25 -17.51
CA LYS A 263 13.95 17.96 -17.50
C LYS A 263 13.31 17.97 -16.11
N VAL A 264 13.37 16.87 -15.37
CA VAL A 264 12.80 16.78 -14.01
C VAL A 264 13.52 17.73 -13.06
N PHE A 265 14.86 17.80 -13.10
CA PHE A 265 15.64 18.73 -12.27
C PHE A 265 15.46 20.20 -12.70
N GLU A 266 15.24 20.47 -13.99
CA GLU A 266 14.83 21.81 -14.47
C GLU A 266 13.45 22.21 -13.90
N ASN A 267 12.48 21.29 -13.91
CA ASN A 267 11.17 21.53 -13.33
C ASN A 267 11.21 21.67 -11.80
N LEU A 268 12.02 20.86 -11.11
CA LEU A 268 12.29 21.00 -9.67
C LEU A 268 12.72 22.44 -9.35
N LYS A 269 13.67 22.97 -10.14
CA LYS A 269 14.12 24.36 -10.00
C LYS A 269 12.98 25.37 -10.21
N HIS A 270 12.11 25.13 -11.19
CA HIS A 270 10.94 26.00 -11.40
C HIS A 270 10.00 26.01 -10.19
N PHE A 271 9.66 24.86 -9.62
CA PHE A 271 8.86 24.79 -8.39
C PHE A 271 9.54 25.54 -7.23
N SER A 272 10.85 25.32 -7.02
CA SER A 272 11.61 25.97 -5.94
C SER A 272 11.73 27.50 -6.08
N GLN A 273 11.46 28.04 -7.27
CA GLN A 273 11.50 29.49 -7.54
C GLN A 273 10.16 30.19 -7.27
N VAL A 274 9.06 29.44 -7.07
CA VAL A 274 7.76 30.04 -6.76
C VAL A 274 7.69 30.41 -5.28
N GLU A 275 7.42 31.67 -4.99
CA GLU A 275 7.36 32.19 -3.62
C GLU A 275 6.27 31.49 -2.78
N GLY A 276 6.68 30.92 -1.66
CA GLY A 276 5.80 30.20 -0.74
C GLY A 276 5.52 28.74 -1.12
N CYS A 277 5.90 28.30 -2.33
CA CYS A 277 5.89 26.90 -2.69
C CYS A 277 7.02 26.17 -1.95
N GLN A 278 6.70 25.07 -1.29
CA GLN A 278 7.71 24.20 -0.68
C GLN A 278 8.05 23.06 -1.64
N VAL A 279 9.30 22.60 -1.63
CA VAL A 279 9.73 21.46 -2.45
C VAL A 279 10.42 20.44 -1.55
N SER A 280 10.00 19.19 -1.71
CA SER A 280 10.54 18.02 -1.01
C SER A 280 10.79 16.90 -2.01
N LEU A 281 11.65 15.95 -1.66
CA LEU A 281 11.94 14.76 -2.46
C LEU A 281 11.30 13.53 -1.82
N ALA A 282 10.75 12.66 -2.64
CA ALA A 282 10.37 11.30 -2.24
C ALA A 282 11.23 10.29 -3.01
N VAL A 283 11.79 9.34 -2.27
CA VAL A 283 12.65 8.29 -2.81
C VAL A 283 12.05 6.94 -2.43
N CYS A 284 11.73 6.10 -3.41
CA CYS A 284 11.50 4.69 -3.18
C CYS A 284 12.86 4.03 -2.95
N ALA A 285 13.15 3.63 -1.71
CA ALA A 285 14.38 2.92 -1.40
C ALA A 285 14.24 1.47 -1.87
N MET A 286 15.12 1.07 -2.79
CA MET A 286 15.03 -0.18 -3.51
C MET A 286 16.42 -0.78 -3.69
N ARG A 287 16.46 -2.09 -3.98
CA ARG A 287 17.71 -2.81 -4.28
C ARG A 287 18.55 -2.12 -5.36
N GLN A 288 17.90 -1.53 -6.35
CA GLN A 288 18.53 -0.93 -7.53
C GLN A 288 19.20 0.42 -7.26
N ASN A 289 18.81 1.15 -6.21
CA ASN A 289 19.26 2.54 -6.00
C ASN A 289 19.97 2.81 -4.68
N VAL A 290 20.23 1.77 -3.87
CA VAL A 290 20.88 1.93 -2.55
C VAL A 290 22.19 2.72 -2.61
N HIS A 291 22.98 2.54 -3.68
CA HIS A 291 24.26 3.23 -3.90
C HIS A 291 24.10 4.71 -4.28
N GLU A 292 22.94 5.12 -4.80
CA GLU A 292 22.69 6.50 -5.20
C GLU A 292 21.96 7.32 -4.13
N ILE A 293 21.41 6.68 -3.09
CA ILE A 293 20.79 7.35 -1.94
C ILE A 293 21.73 8.38 -1.29
N PRO A 294 23.02 8.10 -1.04
CA PRO A 294 23.96 9.09 -0.52
C PRO A 294 23.99 10.40 -1.31
N ASP A 295 24.01 10.33 -2.64
CA ASP A 295 24.05 11.52 -3.47
C ASP A 295 22.73 12.29 -3.45
N LEU A 296 21.59 11.60 -3.39
CA LEU A 296 20.28 12.22 -3.20
C LEU A 296 20.21 12.97 -1.85
N VAL A 297 20.74 12.38 -0.78
CA VAL A 297 20.79 13.00 0.56
C VAL A 297 21.70 14.23 0.54
N ARG A 298 22.91 14.12 -0.02
CA ARG A 298 23.83 15.27 -0.16
C ARG A 298 23.20 16.40 -0.96
N PHE A 299 22.51 16.07 -2.06
CA PHE A 299 21.79 17.03 -2.87
C PHE A 299 20.66 17.70 -2.10
N ALA A 300 19.82 16.92 -1.40
CA ALA A 300 18.73 17.45 -0.59
C ALA A 300 19.25 18.39 0.51
N ASN A 301 20.27 17.97 1.26
CA ASN A 301 20.86 18.74 2.35
C ASN A 301 21.45 20.06 1.84
N SER A 302 22.22 20.01 0.75
CA SER A 302 22.86 21.20 0.15
C SER A 302 21.84 22.23 -0.37
N ASN A 303 20.63 21.79 -0.71
CA ASN A 303 19.55 22.65 -1.18
C ASN A 303 18.48 22.89 -0.10
N SER A 304 18.71 22.46 1.15
CA SER A 304 17.75 22.55 2.25
C SER A 304 16.37 21.97 1.92
N LEU A 305 16.34 20.86 1.17
CA LEU A 305 15.13 20.13 0.83
C LEU A 305 14.88 19.00 1.85
N HIS A 306 13.62 18.76 2.20
CA HIS A 306 13.25 17.55 2.92
C HIS A 306 13.27 16.36 1.96
N LEU A 307 13.75 15.22 2.45
CA LEU A 307 13.77 13.96 1.72
C LEU A 307 12.99 12.91 2.53
N GLY A 308 12.05 12.22 1.88
CA GLY A 308 11.28 11.12 2.45
C GLY A 308 11.60 9.80 1.75
N PHE A 309 11.56 8.70 2.50
CA PHE A 309 11.73 7.34 1.98
C PHE A 309 10.42 6.58 1.98
N ASN A 310 10.14 5.90 0.87
CA ASN A 310 9.08 4.91 0.75
C ASN A 310 9.70 3.52 0.64
N VAL A 311 9.20 2.57 1.41
CA VAL A 311 9.62 1.17 1.33
C VAL A 311 8.81 0.48 0.24
N VAL A 312 9.50 -0.03 -0.77
CA VAL A 312 8.86 -0.85 -1.81
C VAL A 312 8.66 -2.26 -1.26
N ARG A 313 7.41 -2.72 -1.16
CA ARG A 313 7.08 -4.10 -0.78
C ARG A 313 6.89 -5.01 -1.98
N TYR A 314 6.32 -4.45 -3.05
CA TYR A 314 6.12 -5.12 -4.33
C TYR A 314 6.47 -4.15 -5.46
N PRO A 315 7.08 -4.67 -6.55
CA PRO A 315 7.49 -6.06 -6.76
C PRO A 315 8.72 -6.48 -5.91
N GLN A 316 8.85 -7.78 -5.61
CA GLN A 316 9.87 -8.29 -4.67
C GLN A 316 11.31 -8.13 -5.18
N ASP A 317 11.51 -8.13 -6.49
CA ASP A 317 12.82 -7.87 -7.10
C ASP A 317 13.30 -6.42 -6.86
N HIS A 318 12.42 -5.50 -6.45
CA HIS A 318 12.76 -4.14 -6.06
C HIS A 318 12.81 -3.94 -4.54
N SER A 319 12.05 -4.74 -3.79
CA SER A 319 11.97 -4.65 -2.33
C SER A 319 13.28 -4.98 -1.64
N LEU A 320 13.72 -4.09 -0.75
CA LEU A 320 14.85 -4.35 0.14
C LEU A 320 14.58 -5.46 1.15
N SER A 321 13.31 -5.69 1.53
CA SER A 321 12.97 -6.77 2.45
C SER A 321 13.17 -8.17 1.87
N SER A 322 13.36 -8.28 0.55
CA SER A 322 13.67 -9.52 -0.17
C SER A 322 15.06 -9.49 -0.83
N ALA A 323 15.90 -8.52 -0.44
CA ALA A 323 17.29 -8.46 -0.82
C ALA A 323 18.09 -9.60 -0.16
N THR A 324 19.22 -9.96 -0.77
CA THR A 324 20.14 -10.94 -0.18
C THR A 324 20.86 -10.35 1.03
N ALA A 325 21.45 -11.21 1.87
CA ALA A 325 22.29 -10.76 2.98
C ALA A 325 23.46 -9.89 2.50
N GLU A 326 24.02 -10.19 1.31
CA GLU A 326 25.09 -9.41 0.68
C GLU A 326 24.60 -8.01 0.27
N GLU A 327 23.49 -7.92 -0.45
CA GLU A 327 22.89 -6.64 -0.87
C GLU A 327 22.51 -5.76 0.33
N LEU A 328 21.94 -6.35 1.38
CA LEU A 328 21.59 -5.62 2.61
C LEU A 328 22.83 -5.15 3.36
N SER A 329 23.86 -5.99 3.45
CA SER A 329 25.12 -5.63 4.10
C SER A 329 25.79 -4.46 3.36
N GLU A 330 25.78 -4.49 2.03
CA GLU A 330 26.31 -3.40 1.20
C GLU A 330 25.51 -2.11 1.40
N ALA A 331 24.17 -2.16 1.38
CA ALA A 331 23.32 -1.00 1.63
C ALA A 331 23.58 -0.40 3.04
N ILE A 332 23.70 -1.26 4.05
CA ILE A 332 24.02 -0.86 5.44
C ILE A 332 25.36 -0.13 5.49
N THR A 333 26.42 -0.69 4.89
CA THR A 333 27.74 -0.07 4.86
C THR A 333 27.69 1.31 4.19
N VAL A 334 27.05 1.41 3.02
CA VAL A 334 26.92 2.67 2.29
C VAL A 334 26.20 3.75 3.11
N TRP A 335 25.14 3.39 3.83
CA TRP A 335 24.38 4.35 4.64
C TRP A 335 25.06 4.71 5.96
N GLU A 336 25.82 3.78 6.58
CA GLU A 336 26.66 4.07 7.74
C GLU A 336 27.79 5.05 7.39
N GLU A 337 28.44 4.86 6.25
CA GLU A 337 29.47 5.77 5.74
C GLU A 337 28.89 7.16 5.48
N LEU A 338 27.71 7.24 4.84
CA LEU A 338 26.99 8.50 4.64
C LEU A 338 26.67 9.20 5.97
N LEU A 339 26.15 8.48 6.96
CA LEU A 339 25.82 9.06 8.27
C LEU A 339 27.09 9.56 8.98
N GLN A 340 28.18 8.80 8.95
CA GLN A 340 29.45 9.21 9.52
C GLN A 340 30.00 10.47 8.83
N GLU A 341 29.97 10.51 7.50
CA GLU A 341 30.37 11.67 6.72
C GLU A 341 29.52 12.91 7.08
N GLN A 342 28.19 12.79 7.01
CA GLN A 342 27.29 13.92 7.14
C GLN A 342 27.15 14.42 8.58
N TRP A 343 27.23 13.54 9.59
CA TRP A 343 27.28 13.97 11.00
C TRP A 343 28.62 14.60 11.39
N SER A 344 29.69 14.34 10.65
CA SER A 344 30.99 14.97 10.89
C SER A 344 31.04 16.44 10.39
N LEU A 345 30.07 16.86 9.58
CA LEU A 345 29.94 18.26 9.16
C LEU A 345 29.59 19.13 10.38
N GLU A 346 30.24 20.29 10.50
CA GLU A 346 29.93 21.21 11.60
C GLU A 346 28.45 21.60 11.59
N ALA A 347 27.82 21.68 12.77
CA ALA A 347 26.40 22.02 12.93
C ALA A 347 25.90 23.26 12.13
N PRO A 348 26.70 24.33 11.89
CA PRO A 348 26.28 25.46 11.06
C PRO A 348 26.07 25.11 9.57
N LEU A 349 26.63 24.00 9.09
CA LEU A 349 26.55 23.55 7.69
C LEU A 349 25.32 22.67 7.43
N LEU A 350 24.73 22.06 8.46
CA LEU A 350 23.58 21.19 8.32
C LEU A 350 22.29 21.96 8.68
N SER A 351 21.42 22.19 7.70
CA SER A 351 20.12 22.84 7.93
C SER A 351 19.19 21.96 8.76
N GLN A 352 18.07 22.52 9.25
CA GLN A 352 17.04 21.71 9.93
C GLN A 352 16.52 20.55 9.04
N PRO A 353 16.19 20.77 7.75
CA PRO A 353 15.89 19.66 6.83
C PRO A 353 17.02 18.63 6.77
N GLY A 354 18.28 19.07 6.78
CA GLY A 354 19.44 18.17 6.80
C GLY A 354 19.43 17.24 8.01
N HIS A 355 19.21 17.77 9.22
CA HIS A 355 19.10 16.96 10.44
C HIS A 355 17.94 15.95 10.36
N GLU A 356 16.81 16.34 9.77
CA GLU A 356 15.68 15.42 9.56
C GLU A 356 15.97 14.33 8.54
N ASN A 357 16.67 14.67 7.45
CA ASN A 357 17.05 13.71 6.42
C ASN A 357 17.99 12.64 6.99
N LEU A 358 18.96 13.01 7.82
CA LEU A 358 19.86 12.04 8.48
C LEU A 358 19.09 11.12 9.43
N ARG A 359 18.13 11.64 10.21
CA ARG A 359 17.25 10.80 11.05
C ARG A 359 16.40 9.82 10.24
N ARG A 360 15.98 10.20 9.03
CA ARG A 360 15.25 9.29 8.12
C ARG A 360 16.16 8.19 7.55
N ILE A 361 17.44 8.49 7.30
CA ILE A 361 18.44 7.49 6.95
C ILE A 361 18.67 6.51 8.11
N GLU A 362 18.79 7.00 9.35
CA GLU A 362 18.89 6.14 10.54
C GLU A 362 17.68 5.20 10.64
N GLY A 363 16.48 5.67 10.29
CA GLY A 363 15.25 4.87 10.24
C GLY A 363 15.34 3.71 9.24
N ILE A 364 15.65 3.98 7.96
CA ILE A 364 15.75 2.91 6.97
C ILE A 364 16.94 1.97 7.21
N LEU A 365 18.04 2.49 7.78
CA LEU A 365 19.17 1.68 8.22
C LEU A 365 18.76 0.68 9.31
N ALA A 366 17.93 1.11 10.27
CA ALA A 366 17.39 0.21 11.29
C ALA A 366 16.52 -0.89 10.68
N GLU A 367 15.66 -0.56 9.71
CA GLU A 367 14.86 -1.56 8.99
C GLU A 367 15.72 -2.56 8.20
N ALA A 368 16.73 -2.08 7.49
CA ALA A 368 17.65 -2.95 6.74
C ALA A 368 18.39 -3.95 7.64
N ARG A 369 18.80 -3.53 8.85
CA ARG A 369 19.41 -4.44 9.85
C ARG A 369 18.42 -5.51 10.32
N VAL A 370 17.14 -5.18 10.47
CA VAL A 370 16.09 -6.16 10.81
C VAL A 370 15.93 -7.17 9.67
N TRP A 371 15.87 -6.71 8.42
CA TRP A 371 15.81 -7.62 7.27
C TRP A 371 17.05 -8.50 7.16
N LEU A 372 18.25 -7.95 7.39
CA LEU A 372 19.50 -8.72 7.37
C LEU A 372 19.48 -9.84 8.42
N ALA A 373 19.06 -9.53 9.65
CA ALA A 373 18.93 -10.53 10.71
C ALA A 373 17.95 -11.67 10.32
N ALA A 374 16.84 -11.33 9.66
CA ALA A 374 15.86 -12.31 9.19
C ALA A 374 16.41 -13.24 8.08
N THR A 375 17.39 -12.80 7.28
CA THR A 375 18.03 -13.67 6.28
C THR A 375 18.84 -14.80 6.91
N ALA A 376 19.45 -14.57 8.08
CA ALA A 376 20.25 -15.57 8.79
C ALA A 376 19.40 -16.74 9.34
N ASP A 377 18.18 -16.44 9.78
CA ASP A 377 17.22 -17.44 10.26
C ASP A 377 16.70 -18.34 9.12
N GLN A 378 16.68 -17.85 7.87
CA GLN A 378 16.30 -18.68 6.72
C GLN A 378 17.41 -19.66 6.31
N THR A 379 18.68 -19.30 6.50
CA THR A 379 19.82 -20.19 6.20
C THR A 379 20.00 -21.33 7.18
N SER A 380 19.52 -21.21 8.43
CA SER A 380 19.61 -22.31 9.42
C SER A 380 18.57 -23.42 9.21
N GLY A 381 17.53 -23.16 8.42
CA GLY A 381 16.45 -24.11 8.12
C GLY A 381 16.47 -24.75 6.72
N LEU A 382 17.44 -24.42 5.87
CA LEU A 382 17.46 -24.78 4.43
C LEU A 382 18.74 -25.51 4.00
N GLU A 383 19.21 -26.48 4.78
CA GLU A 383 19.91 -27.64 4.19
C GLU A 383 18.86 -28.63 3.66
N ILE A 384 18.27 -28.38 2.48
CA ILE A 384 17.73 -29.43 1.57
C ILE A 384 17.51 -28.83 0.16
N ARG A 385 18.34 -29.32 -0.77
CA ARG A 385 18.16 -29.51 -2.23
C ARG A 385 17.89 -28.27 -3.11
N SER A 386 18.98 -27.75 -3.67
CA SER A 386 19.02 -26.96 -4.90
C SER A 386 18.77 -27.83 -6.15
N SER A 387 17.88 -27.37 -7.05
CA SER A 387 17.83 -27.60 -8.51
C SER A 387 16.40 -27.63 -9.12
N SER A 388 15.56 -26.61 -8.93
CA SER A 388 14.36 -26.40 -9.80
C SER A 388 13.73 -25.00 -9.77
N ALA A 389 14.33 -24.02 -9.10
CA ALA A 389 13.69 -22.76 -8.71
C ALA A 389 13.26 -21.83 -9.87
N SER A 390 13.90 -21.91 -11.04
CA SER A 390 13.53 -21.07 -12.20
C SER A 390 12.18 -21.47 -12.80
N ALA A 391 11.95 -22.77 -13.01
CA ALA A 391 10.69 -23.25 -13.58
C ALA A 391 9.51 -23.11 -12.59
N ALA A 392 9.78 -23.09 -11.28
CA ALA A 392 8.76 -22.82 -10.27
C ALA A 392 8.30 -21.33 -10.26
N ARG A 393 9.18 -20.38 -10.59
CA ARG A 393 8.86 -18.95 -10.65
C ARG A 393 7.97 -18.57 -11.83
N ASP A 394 8.27 -19.08 -13.03
CA ASP A 394 7.43 -18.79 -14.21
C ASP A 394 6.01 -19.36 -14.04
N ARG A 395 5.89 -20.54 -13.42
CA ARG A 395 4.59 -21.17 -13.12
C ARG A 395 3.78 -20.43 -12.04
N ARG A 396 4.43 -19.71 -11.13
CA ARG A 396 3.80 -18.89 -10.07
C ARG A 396 3.17 -17.61 -10.64
N ARG A 397 3.80 -16.99 -11.64
CA ARG A 397 3.28 -15.81 -12.36
C ARG A 397 1.99 -16.16 -13.10
N ASP A 398 1.98 -17.28 -13.81
CA ASP A 398 0.82 -17.74 -14.58
C ASP A 398 -0.39 -18.03 -13.66
N TRP A 399 -0.15 -18.50 -12.43
CA TRP A 399 -1.19 -18.77 -11.43
C TRP A 399 -1.83 -17.50 -10.83
N LEU A 400 -1.02 -16.49 -10.48
CA LEU A 400 -1.52 -15.23 -9.92
C LEU A 400 -2.33 -14.41 -10.93
N GLU A 401 -1.95 -14.47 -12.20
CA GLU A 401 -2.68 -13.84 -13.30
C GLU A 401 -4.04 -14.52 -13.54
N LEU A 402 -4.10 -15.85 -13.44
CA LEU A 402 -5.33 -16.63 -13.57
C LEU A 402 -6.30 -16.42 -12.40
N LEU A 403 -5.80 -16.38 -11.16
CA LEU A 403 -6.60 -16.08 -9.97
C LEU A 403 -7.15 -14.65 -9.99
N SER A 404 -6.37 -13.69 -10.51
CA SER A 404 -6.85 -12.32 -10.71
C SER A 404 -7.94 -12.23 -11.77
N LYS A 405 -7.87 -13.04 -12.84
CA LYS A 405 -8.94 -13.13 -13.86
C LYS A 405 -10.22 -13.73 -13.28
N LEU A 406 -10.10 -14.76 -12.42
CA LEU A 406 -11.22 -15.41 -11.73
C LEU A 406 -11.91 -14.48 -10.71
N ALA A 407 -11.11 -13.70 -9.97
CA ALA A 407 -11.60 -12.66 -9.08
C ALA A 407 -12.29 -11.53 -9.87
N ALA A 408 -11.79 -11.16 -11.05
CA ALA A 408 -12.40 -10.13 -11.88
C ALA A 408 -13.73 -10.55 -12.53
N THR A 409 -13.91 -11.81 -12.94
CA THR A 409 -15.20 -12.31 -13.48
C THR A 409 -16.27 -12.48 -12.41
N THR A 410 -15.88 -12.77 -11.16
CA THR A 410 -16.81 -12.88 -10.02
C THR A 410 -17.23 -11.52 -9.45
N TYR A 411 -16.44 -10.46 -9.68
CA TYR A 411 -16.70 -9.12 -9.16
C TYR A 411 -17.63 -8.27 -10.04
N ASN A 412 -17.75 -8.58 -11.34
CA ASN A 412 -18.37 -7.68 -12.33
C ASN A 412 -19.84 -7.99 -12.64
N SER A 413 -20.48 -8.91 -11.91
CA SER A 413 -21.92 -9.14 -12.04
C SER A 413 -22.58 -9.12 -10.67
N ASP A 414 -23.52 -8.21 -10.45
CA ASP A 414 -24.47 -8.23 -9.31
C ASP A 414 -25.36 -9.51 -9.27
N ALA A 415 -25.14 -10.44 -10.19
CA ALA A 415 -25.70 -11.77 -10.13
C ALA A 415 -24.81 -12.65 -9.24
N LEU A 416 -25.36 -13.12 -8.11
CA LEU A 416 -24.97 -14.40 -7.53
C LEU A 416 -24.80 -15.40 -8.69
N LEU A 417 -23.56 -15.80 -8.98
CA LEU A 417 -23.33 -16.91 -9.89
C LEU A 417 -24.09 -18.10 -9.29
N THR A 418 -25.08 -18.60 -10.03
CA THR A 418 -25.73 -19.86 -9.67
C THR A 418 -24.64 -20.94 -9.58
N GLU A 419 -24.85 -21.95 -8.74
CA GLU A 419 -23.90 -23.05 -8.52
C GLU A 419 -23.39 -23.64 -9.86
N GLU A 420 -24.28 -23.78 -10.84
CA GLU A 420 -23.96 -24.23 -12.21
C GLU A 420 -23.08 -23.25 -13.02
N ALA A 421 -23.25 -21.93 -12.85
CA ALA A 421 -22.46 -20.92 -13.57
C ALA A 421 -21.04 -20.80 -13.00
N PHE A 422 -20.91 -20.93 -11.68
CA PHE A 422 -19.61 -21.01 -11.02
C PHE A 422 -18.88 -22.32 -11.37
N GLU A 423 -19.59 -23.46 -11.39
CA GLU A 423 -19.03 -24.74 -11.82
C GLU A 423 -18.54 -24.71 -13.27
N LEU A 424 -19.27 -24.05 -14.18
CA LEU A 424 -18.88 -23.94 -15.59
C LEU A 424 -17.60 -23.11 -15.75
N GLU A 425 -17.49 -21.99 -15.02
CA GLU A 425 -16.34 -21.09 -15.11
C GLU A 425 -15.10 -21.69 -14.42
N LEU A 426 -15.27 -22.33 -13.26
CA LEU A 426 -14.21 -23.07 -12.60
C LEU A 426 -13.74 -24.25 -13.46
N THR A 427 -14.65 -24.97 -14.12
CA THR A 427 -14.30 -26.04 -15.06
C THR A 427 -13.57 -25.51 -16.29
N ARG A 428 -13.96 -24.35 -16.82
CA ARG A 428 -13.27 -23.68 -17.94
C ARG A 428 -11.83 -23.32 -17.57
N VAL A 429 -11.65 -22.73 -16.40
CA VAL A 429 -10.34 -22.34 -15.86
C VAL A 429 -9.46 -23.56 -15.60
N LEU A 430 -10.02 -24.61 -14.99
CA LEU A 430 -9.29 -25.85 -14.74
C LEU A 430 -8.94 -26.59 -16.05
N ALA A 431 -9.77 -26.49 -17.09
CA ALA A 431 -9.49 -27.07 -18.41
C ALA A 431 -8.38 -26.31 -19.18
N GLU A 432 -8.34 -24.97 -19.07
CA GLU A 432 -7.22 -24.16 -19.58
C GLU A 432 -5.89 -24.50 -18.87
N PHE A 433 -5.97 -24.85 -17.58
CA PHE A 433 -4.84 -25.31 -16.78
C PHE A 433 -4.38 -26.75 -17.15
N ASP A 434 -5.33 -27.65 -17.44
CA ASP A 434 -5.09 -29.06 -17.78
C ASP A 434 -4.21 -29.23 -19.04
N GLN A 435 -4.21 -28.24 -19.95
CA GLN A 435 -3.39 -28.23 -21.17
C GLN A 435 -1.90 -27.90 -20.91
N LYS A 436 -1.54 -27.38 -19.73
CA LYS A 436 -0.20 -26.83 -19.46
C LYS A 436 0.63 -27.58 -18.41
N VAL A 437 0.05 -28.49 -17.62
CA VAL A 437 0.74 -29.08 -16.44
C VAL A 437 0.54 -30.59 -16.28
N ALA A 438 1.66 -31.32 -16.08
CA ALA A 438 1.69 -32.77 -15.96
C ALA A 438 1.00 -33.30 -14.67
N PRO A 439 0.42 -34.53 -14.69
CA PRO A 439 -0.56 -35.00 -13.69
C PRO A 439 -0.05 -35.14 -12.24
N GLN A 440 1.22 -35.48 -12.06
CA GLN A 440 1.77 -35.92 -10.77
C GLN A 440 2.02 -34.83 -9.71
N ASN A 441 1.84 -33.53 -10.03
CA ASN A 441 2.12 -32.43 -9.09
C ASN A 441 0.87 -31.62 -8.69
N ARG A 442 -0.34 -32.10 -9.01
CA ARG A 442 -1.59 -31.32 -8.90
C ARG A 442 -2.05 -31.09 -7.46
N ALA A 443 -1.93 -32.08 -6.58
CA ALA A 443 -2.46 -32.01 -5.22
C ALA A 443 -1.63 -31.11 -4.29
N GLY A 444 -0.29 -31.20 -4.34
CA GLY A 444 0.59 -30.38 -3.51
C GLY A 444 0.58 -28.89 -3.88
N GLN A 445 0.37 -28.57 -5.17
CA GLN A 445 0.35 -27.18 -5.64
C GLN A 445 -0.96 -26.47 -5.33
N LEU A 446 -2.09 -27.19 -5.40
CA LEU A 446 -3.38 -26.65 -4.95
C LEU A 446 -3.40 -26.43 -3.44
N ALA A 447 -2.82 -27.36 -2.66
CA ALA A 447 -2.70 -27.21 -1.21
C ALA A 447 -1.80 -26.04 -0.81
N MET A 448 -0.67 -25.81 -1.51
CA MET A 448 0.18 -24.63 -1.29
C MET A 448 -0.53 -23.32 -1.65
N ALA A 449 -1.23 -23.27 -2.77
CA ALA A 449 -1.94 -22.07 -3.21
C ALA A 449 -3.10 -21.71 -2.27
N ILE A 450 -3.83 -22.70 -1.75
CA ILE A 450 -4.86 -22.52 -0.74
C ILE A 450 -4.24 -22.07 0.59
N ALA A 451 -3.13 -22.68 1.02
CA ALA A 451 -2.42 -22.32 2.24
C ALA A 451 -1.89 -20.87 2.22
N GLU A 452 -1.32 -20.40 1.10
CA GLU A 452 -0.89 -19.00 0.92
C GLU A 452 -2.08 -18.03 0.82
N PHE A 453 -3.26 -18.48 0.37
CA PHE A 453 -4.48 -17.66 0.36
C PHE A 453 -5.09 -17.51 1.77
N SER A 454 -5.02 -18.56 2.58
CA SER A 454 -5.44 -18.54 3.99
C SER A 454 -4.44 -17.84 4.92
N ASP A 455 -3.20 -17.58 4.47
CA ASP A 455 -2.22 -16.74 5.17
C ASP A 455 -2.48 -15.22 4.96
N ARG A 456 -3.47 -14.88 4.12
CA ARG A 456 -4.08 -13.55 4.11
C ARG A 456 -5.33 -13.59 5.00
N SER A 457 -5.33 -12.78 6.04
CA SER A 457 -6.44 -12.63 6.98
C SER A 457 -7.74 -12.23 6.24
N LEU A 458 -8.58 -13.21 5.90
CA LEU A 458 -9.93 -12.97 5.38
C LEU A 458 -10.82 -12.39 6.48
N VAL A 459 -11.65 -11.40 6.14
CA VAL A 459 -12.55 -10.68 7.06
C VAL A 459 -13.70 -11.63 7.49
N PRO A 460 -14.33 -11.51 8.67
CA PRO A 460 -15.37 -12.46 9.13
C PRO A 460 -16.55 -12.70 8.18
N ALA A 461 -16.93 -11.73 7.35
CA ALA A 461 -17.97 -11.90 6.33
C ALA A 461 -17.46 -12.65 5.07
N GLU A 462 -16.16 -12.62 4.82
CA GLU A 462 -15.48 -13.43 3.82
C GLU A 462 -15.29 -14.85 4.34
N LEU A 463 -15.01 -15.05 5.64
CA LEU A 463 -15.06 -16.35 6.31
C LEU A 463 -16.45 -16.99 6.20
N ASP A 464 -17.55 -16.27 6.46
CA ASP A 464 -18.91 -16.82 6.29
C ASP A 464 -19.23 -17.19 4.83
N ARG A 465 -18.76 -16.40 3.85
CA ARG A 465 -18.92 -16.70 2.42
C ARG A 465 -18.01 -17.82 1.95
N PHE A 466 -16.82 -17.95 2.52
CA PHE A 466 -15.85 -19.01 2.25
C PHE A 466 -16.26 -20.31 2.93
N ASP A 467 -16.87 -20.24 4.11
CA ASP A 467 -17.47 -21.37 4.84
C ASP A 467 -18.76 -21.83 4.15
N GLN A 468 -19.58 -20.91 3.63
CA GLN A 468 -20.70 -21.26 2.74
C GLN A 468 -20.19 -21.89 1.44
N LEU A 469 -19.16 -21.32 0.81
CA LEU A 469 -18.53 -21.88 -0.40
C LEU A 469 -17.91 -23.25 -0.13
N ALA A 470 -17.26 -23.45 1.02
CA ALA A 470 -16.66 -24.71 1.45
C ALA A 470 -17.73 -25.75 1.80
N ALA A 471 -18.85 -25.34 2.40
CA ALA A 471 -20.00 -26.20 2.68
C ALA A 471 -20.74 -26.61 1.40
N THR A 472 -20.90 -25.69 0.45
CA THR A 472 -21.41 -25.96 -0.90
C THR A 472 -20.46 -26.89 -1.66
N LEU A 473 -19.16 -26.63 -1.65
CA LEU A 473 -18.15 -27.49 -2.26
C LEU A 473 -18.12 -28.88 -1.63
N ALA A 474 -18.30 -29.01 -0.31
CA ALA A 474 -18.32 -30.29 0.40
C ALA A 474 -19.56 -31.15 0.06
N THR A 475 -20.68 -30.50 -0.27
CA THR A 475 -21.97 -31.15 -0.58
C THR A 475 -22.28 -31.25 -2.08
N SER A 476 -21.52 -30.55 -2.94
CA SER A 476 -21.67 -30.54 -4.39
C SER A 476 -21.33 -31.90 -5.04
N ALA A 477 -21.84 -32.12 -6.25
CA ALA A 477 -21.47 -33.27 -7.08
C ALA A 477 -20.00 -33.23 -7.57
N VAL A 478 -19.25 -32.17 -7.24
CA VAL A 478 -17.83 -31.94 -7.60
C VAL A 478 -16.87 -32.61 -6.61
N THR A 479 -17.28 -32.80 -5.35
CA THR A 479 -16.49 -33.45 -4.27
C THR A 479 -15.92 -34.81 -4.67
N PRO A 480 -16.67 -35.71 -5.34
CA PRO A 480 -16.15 -37.00 -5.80
C PRO A 480 -15.06 -36.85 -6.89
N ARG A 481 -15.13 -35.82 -7.74
CA ARG A 481 -14.15 -35.55 -8.81
C ARG A 481 -12.86 -34.94 -8.25
N ILE A 482 -12.97 -34.01 -7.30
CA ILE A 482 -11.81 -33.44 -6.58
C ILE A 482 -11.09 -34.55 -5.80
N ARG A 483 -11.82 -35.42 -5.11
CA ARG A 483 -11.26 -36.58 -4.38
C ARG A 483 -10.52 -37.57 -5.29
N LEU A 484 -11.02 -37.78 -6.51
CA LEU A 484 -10.38 -38.62 -7.55
C LEU A 484 -9.09 -37.98 -8.11
N MET A 485 -9.01 -36.65 -8.14
CA MET A 485 -7.85 -35.91 -8.66
C MET A 485 -6.75 -35.68 -7.62
N THR A 486 -7.08 -35.57 -6.32
CA THR A 486 -6.13 -35.21 -5.26
C THR A 486 -5.79 -36.35 -4.29
N GLY A 487 -6.62 -37.40 -4.24
CA GLY A 487 -6.42 -38.56 -3.35
C GLY A 487 -6.69 -38.30 -1.86
N LEU A 488 -7.10 -37.09 -1.46
CA LEU A 488 -7.31 -36.71 -0.05
C LEU A 488 -8.78 -36.83 0.38
N PRO A 489 -9.07 -37.20 1.65
CA PRO A 489 -10.44 -37.22 2.17
C PRO A 489 -11.02 -35.79 2.25
N PRO A 490 -12.34 -35.60 1.97
CA PRO A 490 -12.96 -34.28 1.95
C PRO A 490 -12.80 -33.47 3.25
N ALA A 491 -12.77 -34.16 4.40
CA ALA A 491 -12.60 -33.53 5.71
C ALA A 491 -11.25 -32.82 5.90
N LEU A 492 -10.17 -33.29 5.25
CA LEU A 492 -8.82 -32.70 5.38
C LEU A 492 -8.63 -31.43 4.53
N ILE A 493 -9.41 -31.28 3.46
CA ILE A 493 -9.43 -30.07 2.62
C ILE A 493 -10.14 -28.92 3.36
N VAL A 494 -11.10 -29.27 4.24
CA VAL A 494 -11.88 -28.31 5.02
C VAL A 494 -11.21 -28.02 6.38
N ASP A 495 -10.69 -29.03 7.09
CA ASP A 495 -10.03 -28.83 8.40
C ASP A 495 -8.65 -28.17 8.28
N GLY A 496 -7.94 -28.33 7.16
CA GLY A 496 -6.65 -27.67 6.91
C GLY A 496 -6.75 -26.15 6.76
N VAL A 497 -7.95 -25.62 6.56
CA VAL A 497 -8.22 -24.19 6.31
C VAL A 497 -8.67 -23.47 7.59
N ILE A 498 -9.19 -24.19 8.59
CA ILE A 498 -10.00 -23.54 9.64
C ILE A 498 -9.30 -23.40 10.99
N ASN A 499 -8.31 -24.21 11.40
CA ASN A 499 -7.62 -24.00 12.69
C ASN A 499 -6.40 -24.92 12.89
N MET A 500 -5.16 -24.50 12.61
CA MET A 500 -3.96 -25.03 13.30
C MET A 500 -2.75 -24.08 13.21
N ASP A 501 -1.96 -24.05 14.29
CA ASP A 501 -0.62 -23.44 14.35
C ASP A 501 0.30 -24.07 13.27
N PRO A 502 0.98 -23.26 12.42
CA PRO A 502 1.86 -23.71 11.35
C PRO A 502 2.94 -24.72 11.79
N LYS A 503 3.39 -24.68 13.05
CA LYS A 503 4.44 -25.58 13.57
C LYS A 503 3.94 -27.01 13.81
N VAL A 504 2.63 -27.21 14.03
CA VAL A 504 2.03 -28.54 14.25
C VAL A 504 1.78 -29.27 12.93
N LEU A 505 1.52 -28.51 11.86
CA LEU A 505 1.32 -29.03 10.50
C LEU A 505 2.61 -29.64 9.93
N ALA A 506 3.77 -29.00 10.15
CA ALA A 506 5.07 -29.53 9.73
C ALA A 506 5.42 -30.87 10.41
N LEU A 507 5.12 -31.02 11.71
CA LEU A 507 5.45 -32.22 12.50
C LEU A 507 4.56 -33.44 12.18
N ARG A 508 3.34 -33.24 11.64
CA ARG A 508 2.46 -34.37 11.26
C ARG A 508 2.68 -34.85 9.82
N PHE A 509 3.19 -34.01 8.91
CA PHE A 509 3.45 -34.42 7.53
C PHE A 509 4.53 -35.51 7.42
N ASP A 510 5.54 -35.51 8.29
CA ASP A 510 6.59 -36.54 8.35
C ASP A 510 6.07 -37.92 8.81
N SER A 511 4.88 -37.99 9.40
CA SER A 511 4.30 -39.26 9.90
C SER A 511 3.41 -40.00 8.89
N TYR A 512 3.11 -39.38 7.73
CA TYR A 512 2.22 -39.95 6.71
C TYR A 512 2.95 -40.49 5.47
N PHE A 513 4.26 -40.24 5.34
CA PHE A 513 5.10 -40.86 4.32
C PHE A 513 6.07 -41.83 5.02
N PRO A 514 5.87 -43.16 4.94
CA PRO A 514 6.90 -44.07 5.40
C PRO A 514 8.18 -43.84 4.58
N PRO A 515 9.38 -43.96 5.16
CA PRO A 515 10.61 -43.91 4.39
C PRO A 515 10.52 -44.99 3.30
N GLU A 516 10.80 -44.60 2.05
CA GLU A 516 10.88 -45.54 0.93
C GLU A 516 11.74 -46.73 1.36
N ARG A 517 11.10 -47.91 1.44
CA ARG A 517 11.83 -49.17 1.43
C ARG A 517 12.65 -49.19 0.16
N SER A 518 13.96 -49.14 0.30
CA SER A 518 14.85 -49.74 -0.68
C SER A 518 14.56 -51.24 -0.64
N ASP A 519 13.70 -51.70 -1.52
CA ASP A 519 13.47 -53.13 -1.67
C ASP A 519 14.24 -53.63 -2.89
N PRO A 520 14.29 -54.94 -3.06
CA PRO A 520 13.38 -55.46 -4.08
C PRO A 520 12.20 -56.23 -3.51
#